data_AF-A0A834AJK5-F1
#
_entry.id   AF-A0A834AJK5-F1
#
_cell.length_a   1.000
_cell.length_b   1.000
_cell.length_c   1.000
_cell.angle_alpha   90.00
_cell.angle_beta   90.00
_cell.angle_gamma   90.00
#
_symmetry.space_group_name_H-M   'P 1'
#
loop_
_entity.id
_entity.type
_entity.pdbx_description
1 polymer ?
#
loop_
_entity_poly.entity_id
_entity_poly.type
_entity_poly.pdbx_seq_one_letter_code
_entity_poly.pdbx_strand_id
1 'polypeptide(L)'
;MLEGLVAWVLNTYLGKYVNNLNTDQLSVALLKGAVELENLPLKKDALKELELPFEVKAGLIGKATLQIPFYRPHVDPWVISISSLHLVGAPEKVQDFNDEKEKLLERDRKKALLQALEEKWKNERQQKGESYWYSVTASVVTRIVENIELKIQDVHLRFEDGVTNPSHPFAFGICIKNVSMQNAVNEPVQKLMRKKQLDVAEFSVYWDVDCTLLGDLPQGELQEAMGRSMDSRGHRYILEPVCASALLKRNCSKEPLRSRHTPRIECDIQLETIPLKLSQVPPPCWVLCAVATGRGLGWRSVVAEGSRFSAAPPWGARA
;
A
#
# COMPACT_ATOMS: atom_id res chain seq x y z
N MET A 1 -10.50 16.53 -22.33
CA MET A 1 -10.49 17.05 -20.93
C MET A 1 -10.36 15.92 -19.90
N LEU A 2 -11.21 14.89 -19.92
CA LEU A 2 -11.10 13.71 -19.05
C LEU A 2 -9.80 12.92 -19.26
N GLU A 3 -9.36 12.79 -20.51
CA GLU A 3 -8.10 12.09 -20.87
C GLU A 3 -6.88 12.64 -20.12
N GLY A 4 -6.74 13.96 -20.03
CA GLY A 4 -5.64 14.61 -19.30
C GLY A 4 -5.71 14.36 -17.79
N LEU A 5 -6.92 14.35 -17.21
CA LEU A 5 -7.11 14.00 -15.80
C LEU A 5 -6.70 12.55 -15.54
N VAL A 6 -7.13 11.62 -16.40
CA VAL A 6 -6.84 10.20 -16.24
C VAL A 6 -5.36 9.92 -16.42
N ALA A 7 -4.74 10.48 -17.46
CA ALA A 7 -3.30 10.36 -17.69
C ALA A 7 -2.51 10.93 -16.51
N TRP A 8 -2.94 12.06 -15.94
CA TRP A 8 -2.34 12.62 -14.73
C TRP A 8 -2.50 11.70 -13.52
N VAL A 9 -3.70 11.16 -13.26
CA VAL A 9 -3.93 10.21 -12.15
C VAL A 9 -3.09 8.94 -12.32
N LEU A 10 -3.09 8.34 -13.51
CA LEU A 10 -2.30 7.13 -13.78
C LEU A 10 -0.80 7.40 -13.60
N ASN A 11 -0.28 8.50 -14.15
CA ASN A 11 1.14 8.84 -13.99
C ASN A 11 1.51 9.19 -12.54
N THR A 12 0.61 9.85 -11.82
CA THR A 12 0.87 10.27 -10.43
C THR A 12 0.79 9.10 -9.45
N TYR A 13 -0.17 8.19 -9.64
CA TYR A 13 -0.41 7.08 -8.71
C TYR A 13 0.26 5.77 -9.16
N LEU A 14 0.14 5.34 -10.42
CA LEU A 14 0.80 4.12 -10.90
C LEU A 14 2.26 4.38 -11.33
N GLY A 15 2.55 5.55 -11.89
CA GLY A 15 3.89 5.87 -12.40
C GLY A 15 4.99 5.88 -11.34
N LYS A 16 4.63 5.94 -10.06
CA LYS A 16 5.57 5.82 -8.93
C LYS A 16 5.98 4.38 -8.65
N TYR A 17 5.13 3.40 -8.92
CA TYR A 17 5.36 2.00 -8.57
C TYR A 17 5.72 1.11 -9.76
N VAL A 18 5.35 1.51 -10.97
CA VAL A 18 5.51 0.71 -12.19
C VAL A 18 6.53 1.34 -13.13
N ASN A 19 7.34 0.49 -13.78
CA ASN A 19 8.25 0.88 -14.85
C ASN A 19 7.57 0.86 -16.22
N ASN A 20 8.02 1.72 -17.14
CA ASN A 20 7.63 1.70 -18.56
C ASN A 20 6.12 1.87 -18.83
N LEU A 21 5.46 2.81 -18.15
CA LEU A 21 4.12 3.25 -18.57
C LEU A 21 4.21 3.95 -19.92
N ASN A 22 3.77 3.28 -20.99
CA ASN A 22 3.74 3.87 -22.32
C ASN A 22 2.53 4.83 -22.41
N THR A 23 2.79 6.12 -22.22
CA THR A 23 1.79 7.19 -22.24
C THR A 23 1.00 7.27 -23.54
N ASP A 24 1.61 6.86 -24.65
CA ASP A 24 0.97 6.91 -25.97
C ASP A 24 -0.08 5.80 -26.11
N GLN A 25 0.23 4.59 -25.64
CA GLN A 25 -0.73 3.48 -25.59
C GLN A 25 -1.88 3.76 -24.61
N LEU A 26 -1.57 4.38 -23.47
CA LEU A 26 -2.57 4.85 -22.51
C LEU A 26 -3.53 5.85 -23.16
N SER A 27 -3.02 6.84 -23.90
CA SER A 27 -3.85 7.83 -24.57
C SER A 27 -4.81 7.22 -25.60
N VAL A 28 -4.35 6.21 -26.35
CA VAL A 28 -5.17 5.51 -27.36
C VAL A 28 -6.21 4.60 -26.71
N ALA A 29 -5.89 3.96 -25.59
CA ALA A 29 -6.83 3.14 -24.83
C ALA A 29 -7.90 4.00 -24.12
N LEU A 30 -7.52 5.19 -23.64
CA LEU A 30 -8.44 6.17 -23.06
C LEU A 30 -9.49 6.66 -24.05
N LEU A 31 -9.14 6.80 -25.34
CA LEU A 31 -10.10 7.13 -26.40
C LEU A 31 -11.19 6.04 -26.58
N LYS A 32 -10.90 4.80 -26.17
CA LYS A 32 -11.84 3.66 -26.23
C LYS A 32 -12.56 3.39 -24.90
N GLY A 33 -12.19 4.04 -23.81
CA GLY A 33 -12.92 4.02 -22.51
C GLY A 33 -12.53 2.93 -21.54
N ALA A 34 -11.61 2.06 -21.97
CA ALA A 34 -11.03 1.04 -21.14
C ALA A 34 -9.52 1.11 -21.36
N VAL A 35 -8.80 1.32 -20.26
CA VAL A 35 -7.35 1.16 -20.24
C VAL A 35 -7.06 -0.23 -19.72
N GLU A 36 -6.31 -1.01 -20.49
CA GLU A 36 -5.78 -2.29 -20.05
C GLU A 36 -4.27 -2.25 -20.18
N LEU A 37 -3.59 -2.57 -19.08
CA LEU A 37 -2.16 -2.70 -19.00
C LEU A 37 -1.86 -4.12 -18.54
N GLU A 38 -0.93 -4.77 -19.23
CA GLU A 38 -0.55 -6.15 -18.93
C GLU A 38 0.96 -6.23 -18.70
N ASN A 39 1.37 -7.16 -17.85
CA ASN A 39 2.77 -7.47 -17.54
C ASN A 39 3.60 -6.23 -17.15
N LEU A 40 3.13 -5.50 -16.14
CA LEU A 40 3.77 -4.28 -15.67
C LEU A 40 4.86 -4.61 -14.62
N PRO A 41 6.14 -4.37 -14.90
CA PRO A 41 7.21 -4.60 -13.93
C PRO A 41 7.21 -3.53 -12.84
N LEU A 42 7.32 -3.98 -11.58
CA LEU A 42 7.41 -3.09 -10.42
C LEU A 42 8.81 -2.48 -10.30
N LYS A 43 8.87 -1.25 -9.79
CA LYS A 43 10.11 -0.55 -9.48
C LYS A 43 10.82 -1.16 -8.28
N LYS A 44 12.15 -1.18 -8.32
CA LYS A 44 12.99 -1.63 -7.19
C LYS A 44 12.77 -0.79 -5.93
N ASP A 45 12.52 0.51 -6.12
CA ASP A 45 12.27 1.48 -5.05
C ASP A 45 10.79 1.59 -4.64
N ALA A 46 9.89 0.75 -5.17
CA ALA A 46 8.46 0.82 -4.86
C ALA A 46 8.15 0.65 -3.36
N LEU A 47 8.95 -0.16 -2.64
CA LEU A 47 8.83 -0.34 -1.19
C LEU A 47 9.51 0.79 -0.38
N LYS A 48 10.46 1.53 -0.97
CA LYS A 48 11.12 2.67 -0.28
C LYS A 48 10.16 3.82 -0.06
N GLU A 49 9.21 4.04 -0.97
CA GLU A 49 8.10 4.98 -0.81
C GLU A 49 7.15 4.59 0.34
N LEU A 50 7.12 3.31 0.73
CA LEU A 50 6.37 2.82 1.89
C LEU A 50 7.19 2.87 3.18
N GLU A 51 8.40 3.42 3.15
CA GLU A 51 9.35 3.50 4.28
C GLU A 51 9.70 2.13 4.88
N LEU A 52 9.62 1.06 4.08
CA LEU A 52 9.93 -0.30 4.51
C LEU A 52 11.43 -0.60 4.28
N PRO A 53 12.12 -1.26 5.23
CA PRO A 53 13.55 -1.61 5.12
C PRO A 53 13.79 -2.84 4.20
N PHE A 54 13.07 -2.90 3.09
CA PHE A 54 13.12 -4.00 2.13
C PHE A 54 13.22 -3.45 0.71
N GLU A 55 14.07 -4.08 -0.12
CA GLU A 55 14.17 -3.77 -1.53
C GLU A 55 13.33 -4.76 -2.35
N VAL A 56 12.72 -4.30 -3.44
CA VAL A 56 12.02 -5.21 -4.37
C VAL A 56 13.06 -5.92 -5.23
N LYS A 57 13.22 -7.22 -5.01
CA LYS A 57 14.10 -8.09 -5.81
C LYS A 57 13.46 -8.39 -7.17
N ALA A 58 12.18 -8.75 -7.15
CA ALA A 58 11.37 -8.96 -8.34
C ALA A 58 9.91 -8.58 -8.06
N GLY A 59 9.20 -8.05 -9.05
CA GLY A 59 7.79 -7.73 -8.88
C GLY A 59 7.09 -7.48 -10.21
N LEU A 60 5.87 -7.97 -10.32
CA LEU A 60 5.08 -7.98 -11.54
C LEU A 60 3.61 -7.77 -11.19
N ILE A 61 2.93 -6.94 -11.98
CA ILE A 61 1.48 -6.87 -12.02
C ILE A 61 1.04 -7.51 -13.33
N GLY A 62 0.28 -8.62 -13.25
CA GLY A 62 -0.18 -9.36 -14.41
C GLY A 62 -1.11 -8.53 -15.29
N LYS A 63 -2.18 -7.96 -14.70
CA LYS A 63 -3.13 -7.10 -15.43
C LYS A 63 -3.65 -5.97 -14.56
N ALA A 64 -3.69 -4.76 -15.10
CA ALA A 64 -4.33 -3.59 -14.48
C ALA A 64 -5.30 -2.98 -15.49
N THR A 65 -6.55 -2.82 -15.10
CA THR A 65 -7.62 -2.27 -15.93
C THR A 65 -8.28 -1.08 -15.25
N LEU A 66 -8.58 -0.06 -16.03
CA LEU A 66 -9.37 1.10 -15.61
C LEU A 66 -10.52 1.29 -16.59
N GLN A 67 -11.74 1.09 -16.11
CA GLN A 67 -12.96 1.28 -16.88
C GLN A 67 -13.60 2.62 -16.54
N ILE A 68 -13.82 3.44 -17.57
CA ILE A 68 -14.34 4.80 -17.42
C ILE A 68 -15.73 4.87 -18.07
N PRO A 69 -16.79 5.20 -17.33
CA PRO A 69 -18.11 5.36 -17.90
C PRO A 69 -18.20 6.69 -18.66
N PHE A 70 -18.09 6.64 -19.99
CA PHE A 70 -18.09 7.85 -20.85
C PHE A 70 -19.39 8.65 -20.81
N TYR A 71 -20.54 7.97 -20.68
CA TYR A 71 -21.83 8.64 -20.76
C TYR A 71 -22.14 9.44 -19.50
N ARG A 72 -21.75 8.96 -18.32
CA ARG A 72 -21.97 9.63 -17.02
C ARG A 72 -20.81 9.42 -16.04
N PRO A 73 -19.62 9.98 -16.31
CA PRO A 73 -18.41 9.77 -15.49
C PRO A 73 -18.51 10.33 -14.06
N HIS A 74 -19.54 11.13 -13.76
CA HIS A 74 -19.78 11.72 -12.44
C HIS A 74 -20.86 10.99 -11.63
N VAL A 75 -21.59 10.07 -12.25
CA VAL A 75 -22.71 9.34 -11.65
C VAL A 75 -22.36 7.86 -11.56
N ASP A 76 -21.89 7.29 -12.66
CA ASP A 76 -21.52 5.89 -12.76
C ASP A 76 -20.11 5.68 -12.17
N PRO A 77 -19.88 4.57 -11.44
CA PRO A 77 -18.61 4.32 -10.76
C PRO A 77 -17.48 4.01 -11.75
N TRP A 78 -16.28 4.46 -11.42
CA TRP A 78 -15.07 4.11 -12.14
C TRP A 78 -14.52 2.83 -11.55
N VAL A 79 -14.32 1.80 -12.38
CA VAL A 79 -13.89 0.49 -11.89
C VAL A 79 -12.41 0.33 -12.18
N ILE A 80 -11.61 0.24 -11.12
CA ILE A 80 -10.17 -0.09 -11.18
C ILE A 80 -10.03 -1.55 -10.79
N SER A 81 -9.54 -2.39 -11.69
CA SER A 81 -9.27 -3.80 -11.39
C SER A 81 -7.80 -4.13 -11.60
N ILE A 82 -7.13 -4.64 -10.56
CA ILE A 82 -5.75 -5.12 -10.60
C ILE A 82 -5.77 -6.62 -10.32
N SER A 83 -5.12 -7.40 -11.15
CA SER A 83 -5.07 -8.87 -11.04
C SER A 83 -3.63 -9.35 -11.07
N SER A 84 -3.34 -10.37 -10.25
CA SER A 84 -2.05 -11.05 -10.16
C SER A 84 -0.92 -10.08 -9.79
N LEU A 85 -0.99 -9.52 -8.58
CA LEU A 85 0.06 -8.66 -8.04
C LEU A 85 1.06 -9.52 -7.26
N HIS A 86 2.23 -9.73 -7.84
CA HIS A 86 3.30 -10.52 -7.22
C HIS A 86 4.49 -9.62 -6.91
N LEU A 87 4.95 -9.66 -5.67
CA LEU A 87 6.14 -8.94 -5.23
C LEU A 87 7.01 -9.86 -4.39
N VAL A 88 8.30 -9.90 -4.73
CA VAL A 88 9.35 -10.54 -3.94
C VAL A 88 10.26 -9.46 -3.37
N GLY A 89 10.17 -9.25 -2.07
CA GLY A 89 11.04 -8.37 -1.30
C GLY A 89 12.26 -9.14 -0.78
N ALA A 90 13.40 -8.48 -0.71
CA ALA A 90 14.59 -8.97 -0.02
C ALA A 90 15.03 -7.92 1.01
N PRO A 91 15.67 -8.33 2.12
CA PRO A 91 16.31 -7.37 3.02
C PRO A 91 17.34 -6.56 2.25
N GLU A 92 17.39 -5.27 2.53
CA GLU A 92 18.42 -4.40 1.96
C GLU A 92 19.78 -4.96 2.35
N LYS A 93 20.62 -5.27 1.35
CA LYS A 93 21.99 -5.69 1.64
C LYS A 93 22.68 -4.52 2.30
N VAL A 94 23.12 -4.69 3.55
CA VAL A 94 24.05 -3.78 4.19
C VAL A 94 25.33 -3.79 3.35
N GLN A 95 25.40 -2.92 2.34
CA GLN A 95 26.65 -2.66 1.65
C GLN A 95 27.62 -2.11 2.69
N ASP A 96 28.89 -2.51 2.60
CA ASP A 96 29.95 -2.05 3.50
C ASP A 96 29.79 -0.57 3.80
N PHE A 97 29.51 -0.26 5.07
CA PHE A 97 29.28 1.09 5.56
C PHE A 97 30.46 1.96 5.15
N ASN A 98 30.25 2.81 4.16
CA ASN A 98 31.24 3.74 3.67
C ASN A 98 30.73 5.14 3.98
N ASP A 99 31.31 5.72 5.04
CA ASP A 99 30.94 7.02 5.60
C ASP A 99 30.91 8.13 4.53
N GLU A 100 31.75 8.03 3.50
CA GLU A 100 31.78 8.96 2.35
C GLU A 100 30.59 8.77 1.40
N LYS A 101 30.19 7.53 1.11
CA LYS A 101 29.01 7.25 0.27
C LYS A 101 27.73 7.66 0.99
N GLU A 102 27.65 7.43 2.29
CA GLU A 102 26.46 7.77 3.07
C GLU A 102 26.30 9.28 3.23
N LYS A 103 27.39 10.02 3.47
CA LYS A 103 27.39 11.50 3.44
C LYS A 103 27.00 12.05 2.06
N LEU A 104 27.40 11.38 0.98
CA LEU A 104 27.02 11.78 -0.38
C LEU A 104 25.53 11.52 -0.63
N LEU A 105 25.03 10.33 -0.27
CA LEU A 105 23.61 9.97 -0.34
C LEU A 105 22.75 10.90 0.51
N GLU A 106 23.18 11.24 1.73
CA GLU A 106 22.50 12.23 2.57
C GLU A 106 22.47 13.60 1.90
N ARG A 107 23.60 14.05 1.32
CA ARG A 107 23.66 15.32 0.61
C ARG A 107 22.76 15.32 -0.61
N ASP A 108 22.71 14.23 -1.35
CA ASP A 108 21.87 14.10 -2.54
C ASP A 108 20.40 13.99 -2.15
N ARG A 109 20.05 13.30 -1.07
CA ARG A 109 18.69 13.28 -0.51
C ARG A 109 18.26 14.67 -0.04
N LYS A 110 19.15 15.41 0.65
CA LYS A 110 18.91 16.80 1.07
C LYS A 110 18.73 17.71 -0.15
N LYS A 111 19.57 17.57 -1.18
CA LYS A 111 19.45 18.33 -2.44
C LYS A 111 18.16 17.98 -3.19
N ALA A 112 17.81 16.70 -3.30
CA ALA A 112 16.59 16.25 -3.96
C ALA A 112 15.35 16.77 -3.22
N LEU A 113 15.38 16.76 -1.88
CA LEU A 113 14.32 17.36 -1.07
C LEU A 113 14.22 18.88 -1.29
N LEU A 114 15.35 19.58 -1.31
CA LEU A 114 15.40 21.01 -1.61
C LEU A 114 14.89 21.30 -3.01
N GLN A 115 15.28 20.53 -4.02
CA GLN A 115 14.82 20.66 -5.39
C GLN A 115 13.31 20.40 -5.50
N ALA A 116 12.80 19.36 -4.84
CA ALA A 116 11.36 19.08 -4.82
C ALA A 116 10.57 20.21 -4.13
N LEU A 117 11.12 20.81 -3.08
CA LEU A 117 10.53 21.98 -2.42
C LEU A 117 10.60 23.23 -3.30
N GLU A 118 11.72 23.46 -3.99
CA GLU A 118 11.89 24.56 -4.94
C GLU A 118 10.98 24.42 -6.15
N GLU A 119 10.81 23.21 -6.68
CA GLU A 119 9.87 22.91 -7.75
C GLU A 119 8.43 23.11 -7.30
N LYS A 120 8.07 22.67 -6.08
CA LYS A 120 6.77 22.98 -5.48
C LYS A 120 6.57 24.50 -5.35
N TRP A 121 7.55 25.23 -4.86
CA TRP A 121 7.50 26.69 -4.74
C TRP A 121 7.45 27.41 -6.09
N LYS A 122 8.18 26.93 -7.11
CA LYS A 122 8.14 27.46 -8.47
C LYS A 122 6.79 27.19 -9.12
N ASN A 123 6.27 25.98 -8.97
CA ASN A 123 4.92 25.63 -9.40
C ASN A 123 3.89 26.51 -8.69
N GLU A 124 3.94 26.68 -7.35
CA GLU A 124 3.03 27.58 -6.64
C GLU A 124 3.08 29.03 -7.14
N ARG A 125 4.26 29.53 -7.56
CA ARG A 125 4.42 30.88 -8.14
C ARG A 125 4.01 30.98 -9.61
N GLN A 126 4.24 29.95 -10.43
CA GLN A 126 3.84 29.90 -11.85
C GLN A 126 2.37 29.50 -12.03
N GLN A 127 1.76 28.80 -11.08
CA GLN A 127 0.36 28.36 -11.07
C GLN A 127 -0.65 29.48 -10.79
N LYS A 128 -0.30 30.76 -11.00
CA LYS A 128 -1.31 31.82 -11.13
C LYS A 128 -2.22 31.63 -12.35
N GLY A 129 -1.84 30.77 -13.32
CA GLY A 129 -2.65 30.38 -14.47
C GLY A 129 -3.32 28.99 -14.39
N GLU A 130 -2.73 28.01 -13.69
CA GLU A 130 -3.28 26.64 -13.59
C GLU A 130 -4.21 26.43 -12.38
N SER A 131 -4.16 27.26 -11.36
CA SER A 131 -5.05 27.19 -10.18
C SER A 131 -6.55 27.31 -10.51
N TYR A 132 -6.88 27.76 -11.72
CA TYR A 132 -8.24 27.77 -12.25
C TYR A 132 -8.80 26.35 -12.51
N TRP A 133 -7.97 25.38 -12.91
CA TRP A 133 -8.44 24.02 -13.16
C TRP A 133 -8.79 23.29 -11.86
N TYR A 134 -7.94 23.41 -10.83
CA TYR A 134 -8.13 22.71 -9.55
C TYR A 134 -9.35 23.24 -8.79
N SER A 135 -9.59 24.56 -8.81
CA SER A 135 -10.72 25.17 -8.09
C SER A 135 -12.08 24.86 -8.73
N VAL A 136 -12.16 24.84 -10.07
CA VAL A 136 -13.41 24.57 -10.81
C VAL A 136 -13.69 23.06 -10.93
N THR A 137 -12.67 22.22 -11.07
CA THR A 137 -12.84 20.76 -11.20
C THR A 137 -12.72 19.99 -9.89
N ALA A 138 -12.31 20.60 -8.77
CA ALA A 138 -12.25 19.94 -7.47
C ALA A 138 -13.55 19.21 -7.13
N SER A 139 -14.72 19.82 -7.36
CA SER A 139 -16.01 19.18 -7.09
C SER A 139 -16.30 17.98 -8.00
N VAL A 140 -15.73 17.97 -9.20
CA VAL A 140 -15.87 16.87 -10.17
C VAL A 140 -14.93 15.74 -9.80
N VAL A 141 -13.68 16.06 -9.50
CA VAL A 141 -12.65 15.09 -9.08
C VAL A 141 -13.05 14.43 -7.77
N THR A 142 -13.57 15.18 -6.78
CA THR A 142 -14.04 14.59 -5.52
C THR A 142 -15.20 13.62 -5.76
N ARG A 143 -16.14 13.93 -6.67
CA ARG A 143 -17.24 13.02 -7.02
C ARG A 143 -16.73 11.76 -7.72
N ILE A 144 -15.75 11.90 -8.61
CA ILE A 144 -15.12 10.75 -9.28
C ILE A 144 -14.45 9.87 -8.21
N VAL A 145 -13.56 10.44 -7.39
CA VAL A 145 -12.83 9.70 -6.33
C VAL A 145 -13.78 9.04 -5.32
N GLU A 146 -14.88 9.71 -4.98
CA GLU A 146 -15.94 9.16 -4.13
C GLU A 146 -16.59 7.92 -4.76
N ASN A 147 -16.82 7.93 -6.06
CA ASN A 147 -17.49 6.84 -6.77
C ASN A 147 -16.53 5.77 -7.34
N ILE A 148 -15.22 5.86 -7.09
CA ILE A 148 -14.27 4.80 -7.51
C ILE A 148 -14.58 3.50 -6.77
N GLU A 149 -14.65 2.43 -7.56
CA GLU A 149 -14.66 1.05 -7.13
C GLU A 149 -13.31 0.41 -7.43
N LEU A 150 -12.78 -0.34 -6.47
CA LEU A 150 -11.48 -0.98 -6.55
C LEU A 150 -11.65 -2.48 -6.39
N LYS A 151 -11.06 -3.25 -7.29
CA LYS A 151 -10.99 -4.72 -7.22
C LYS A 151 -9.54 -5.13 -7.37
N ILE A 152 -8.97 -5.78 -6.36
CA ILE A 152 -7.62 -6.30 -6.40
C ILE A 152 -7.71 -7.81 -6.19
N GLN A 153 -7.18 -8.57 -7.13
CA GLN A 153 -7.22 -10.03 -7.12
C GLN A 153 -5.81 -10.60 -7.14
N ASP A 154 -5.64 -11.73 -6.46
CA ASP A 154 -4.41 -12.52 -6.42
C ASP A 154 -3.18 -11.68 -6.04
N VAL A 155 -3.22 -11.11 -4.84
CA VAL A 155 -2.08 -10.42 -4.24
C VAL A 155 -1.22 -11.42 -3.50
N HIS A 156 0.05 -11.49 -3.85
CA HIS A 156 1.04 -12.30 -3.16
C HIS A 156 2.32 -11.47 -2.95
N LEU A 157 2.54 -11.06 -1.71
CA LEU A 157 3.75 -10.39 -1.26
C LEU A 157 4.60 -11.41 -0.52
N ARG A 158 5.82 -11.69 -1.00
CA ARG A 158 6.76 -12.64 -0.39
C ARG A 158 8.06 -11.93 -0.07
N PHE A 159 8.46 -11.95 1.18
CA PHE A 159 9.72 -11.42 1.67
C PHE A 159 10.65 -12.58 1.92
N GLU A 160 11.76 -12.62 1.19
CA GLU A 160 12.75 -13.69 1.27
C GLU A 160 14.02 -13.17 1.91
N ASP A 161 14.53 -13.89 2.90
CA ASP A 161 15.84 -13.62 3.49
C ASP A 161 16.71 -14.88 3.42
N GLY A 162 17.73 -14.81 2.57
CA GLY A 162 18.82 -15.76 2.50
C GLY A 162 20.17 -15.18 2.95
N VAL A 163 20.19 -13.95 3.49
CA VAL A 163 21.41 -13.24 3.87
C VAL A 163 21.67 -13.39 5.36
N THR A 164 20.65 -13.24 6.20
CA THR A 164 20.81 -13.30 7.66
C THR A 164 21.20 -14.69 8.16
N ASN A 165 20.67 -15.75 7.54
CA ASN A 165 21.03 -17.12 7.88
C ASN A 165 21.13 -18.01 6.62
N PRO A 166 22.33 -18.13 6.01
CA PRO A 166 22.52 -18.89 4.79
C PRO A 166 22.16 -20.39 4.90
N SER A 167 22.25 -20.95 6.12
CA SER A 167 21.93 -22.37 6.37
C SER A 167 20.43 -22.64 6.49
N HIS A 168 19.62 -21.63 6.81
CA HIS A 168 18.18 -21.74 7.01
C HIS A 168 17.48 -20.49 6.42
N PRO A 169 17.32 -20.43 5.08
CA PRO A 169 16.59 -19.34 4.45
C PRO A 169 15.13 -19.37 4.89
N PHE A 170 14.53 -18.20 5.07
CA PHE A 170 13.12 -18.10 5.45
C PHE A 170 12.37 -17.16 4.51
N ALA A 171 11.07 -17.41 4.39
CA ALA A 171 10.16 -16.58 3.61
C ALA A 171 8.94 -16.24 4.45
N PHE A 172 8.71 -14.93 4.59
CA PHE A 172 7.48 -14.40 5.14
C PHE A 172 6.59 -13.97 3.98
N GLY A 173 5.32 -14.32 3.98
CA GLY A 173 4.44 -13.86 2.91
C GLY A 173 3.01 -13.57 3.34
N ILE A 174 2.40 -12.69 2.55
CA ILE A 174 1.04 -12.22 2.69
C ILE A 174 0.33 -12.55 1.37
N CYS A 175 -0.75 -13.31 1.48
CA CYS A 175 -1.59 -13.70 0.35
C CYS A 175 -2.99 -13.14 0.55
N ILE A 176 -3.54 -12.49 -0.47
CA ILE A 176 -4.90 -11.97 -0.48
C ILE A 176 -5.53 -12.31 -1.82
N LYS A 177 -6.55 -13.16 -1.83
CA LYS A 177 -7.15 -13.61 -3.08
C LYS A 177 -8.04 -12.57 -3.71
N ASN A 178 -8.83 -11.87 -2.91
CA ASN A 178 -9.70 -10.82 -3.41
C ASN A 178 -9.86 -9.71 -2.38
N VAL A 179 -9.67 -8.47 -2.83
CA VAL A 179 -10.01 -7.25 -2.10
C VAL A 179 -10.92 -6.45 -3.00
N SER A 180 -12.14 -6.20 -2.55
CA SER A 180 -13.07 -5.37 -3.29
C SER A 180 -13.55 -4.22 -2.42
N MET A 181 -13.55 -3.02 -2.98
CA MET A 181 -14.11 -1.82 -2.36
C MET A 181 -15.15 -1.25 -3.31
N GLN A 182 -16.40 -1.27 -2.86
CA GLN A 182 -17.56 -0.88 -3.66
C GLN A 182 -18.44 0.10 -2.90
N ASN A 183 -19.24 0.89 -3.62
CA ASN A 183 -20.23 1.74 -2.98
C ASN A 183 -21.40 0.89 -2.49
N ALA A 184 -21.82 1.06 -1.24
CA ALA A 184 -22.90 0.24 -0.69
C ALA A 184 -24.24 0.60 -1.38
N VAL A 185 -24.83 -0.37 -2.08
CA VAL A 185 -25.96 -0.14 -3.01
C VAL A 185 -27.30 0.09 -2.30
N ASN A 186 -27.45 -0.25 -1.01
CA ASN A 186 -28.78 -0.62 -0.50
C ASN A 186 -29.21 -0.06 0.86
N GLU A 187 -29.10 1.26 1.10
CA GLU A 187 -29.87 1.93 2.16
C GLU A 187 -30.20 3.39 1.81
N PRO A 188 -31.30 3.98 2.33
CA PRO A 188 -31.63 5.38 2.15
C PRO A 188 -30.59 6.22 2.90
N VAL A 189 -29.51 6.54 2.22
CA VAL A 189 -28.47 7.45 2.68
C VAL A 189 -29.13 8.78 3.04
N GLN A 190 -29.17 9.13 4.33
CA GLN A 190 -29.29 10.53 4.73
C GLN A 190 -28.35 11.34 3.84
N LYS A 191 -28.82 12.40 3.16
CA LYS A 191 -28.15 13.15 2.07
C LYS A 191 -26.63 13.43 2.21
N LEU A 192 -26.06 13.28 3.41
CA LEU A 192 -24.67 13.57 3.78
C LEU A 192 -23.83 12.35 4.18
N MET A 193 -24.38 11.13 4.28
CA MET A 193 -23.67 9.93 4.80
C MET A 193 -23.29 8.94 3.70
N ARG A 194 -22.05 8.96 3.20
CA ARG A 194 -21.58 8.01 2.18
C ARG A 194 -21.12 6.70 2.83
N LYS A 195 -21.44 5.57 2.20
CA LYS A 195 -21.07 4.23 2.67
C LYS A 195 -20.25 3.50 1.61
N LYS A 196 -19.10 2.97 1.99
CA LYS A 196 -18.29 2.07 1.17
C LYS A 196 -18.17 0.73 1.88
N GLN A 197 -18.40 -0.33 1.13
CA GLN A 197 -18.18 -1.70 1.59
C GLN A 197 -16.82 -2.15 1.09
N LEU A 198 -15.99 -2.64 2.00
CA LEU A 198 -14.69 -3.24 1.76
C LEU A 198 -14.79 -4.71 2.12
N ASP A 199 -14.67 -5.59 1.15
CA ASP A 199 -14.64 -7.04 1.36
C ASP A 199 -13.25 -7.57 1.03
N VAL A 200 -12.67 -8.32 1.96
CA VAL A 200 -11.38 -8.99 1.84
C VAL A 200 -11.64 -10.48 2.00
N ALA A 201 -11.32 -11.25 0.97
CA ALA A 201 -11.47 -12.70 0.97
C ALA A 201 -10.11 -13.40 0.95
N GLU A 202 -10.01 -14.47 1.75
CA GLU A 202 -8.83 -15.33 1.86
C GLU A 202 -7.53 -14.54 2.14
N PHE A 203 -7.58 -13.62 3.12
CA PHE A 203 -6.39 -12.98 3.65
C PHE A 203 -5.62 -13.97 4.52
N SER A 204 -4.37 -14.27 4.17
CA SER A 204 -3.54 -15.20 4.93
C SER A 204 -2.11 -14.67 5.06
N VAL A 205 -1.47 -15.08 6.15
CA VAL A 205 -0.08 -14.71 6.45
C VAL A 205 0.67 -15.98 6.80
N TYR A 206 1.78 -16.21 6.12
CA TYR A 206 2.59 -17.40 6.30
C TYR A 206 4.05 -17.09 6.61
N TRP A 207 4.70 -18.07 7.24
CA TRP A 207 6.09 -18.05 7.60
C TRP A 207 6.72 -19.41 7.34
N ASP A 208 7.45 -19.51 6.24
CA ASP A 208 8.18 -20.72 5.88
C ASP A 208 9.63 -20.63 6.33
N VAL A 209 10.15 -21.77 6.80
CA VAL A 209 11.56 -21.99 7.13
C VAL A 209 12.09 -23.03 6.13
N ASP A 210 13.36 -22.90 5.74
CA ASP A 210 14.03 -23.78 4.77
C ASP A 210 13.37 -23.77 3.37
N CYS A 211 13.00 -22.58 2.91
CA CYS A 211 12.31 -22.41 1.64
C CYS A 211 13.28 -22.08 0.48
N THR A 212 12.90 -22.48 -0.73
CA THR A 212 13.57 -22.06 -1.97
C THR A 212 13.31 -20.58 -2.25
N LEU A 213 14.36 -19.83 -2.58
CA LEU A 213 14.29 -18.42 -2.95
C LEU A 213 13.77 -18.30 -4.40
N LEU A 214 12.62 -17.65 -4.57
CA LEU A 214 11.99 -17.42 -5.87
C LEU A 214 12.51 -16.14 -6.55
N GLY A 215 13.15 -15.25 -5.80
CA GLY A 215 13.54 -13.94 -6.32
C GLY A 215 14.61 -13.94 -7.42
N ASP A 216 15.28 -15.06 -7.70
CA ASP A 216 16.27 -15.18 -8.80
C ASP A 216 15.67 -15.73 -10.10
N LEU A 217 14.38 -16.11 -10.09
CA LEU A 217 13.71 -16.65 -11.26
C LEU A 217 13.40 -15.55 -12.30
N PRO A 218 13.41 -15.87 -13.60
CA PRO A 218 12.96 -14.95 -14.64
C PRO A 218 11.46 -14.64 -14.49
N GLN A 219 11.03 -13.47 -14.99
CA GLN A 219 9.68 -12.93 -14.73
C GLN A 219 8.52 -13.89 -15.05
N GLY A 220 8.61 -14.63 -16.16
CA GLY A 220 7.55 -15.59 -16.54
C GLY A 220 7.45 -16.78 -15.58
N GLU A 221 8.59 -17.33 -15.16
CA GLU A 221 8.64 -18.44 -14.20
C GLU A 221 8.27 -17.97 -12.78
N LEU A 222 8.61 -16.73 -12.44
CA LEU A 222 8.25 -16.12 -11.15
C LEU A 222 6.74 -16.04 -10.97
N GLN A 223 6.00 -15.60 -12.00
CA GLN A 223 4.55 -15.50 -11.91
C GLN A 223 3.90 -16.88 -11.71
N GLU A 224 4.35 -17.89 -12.45
CA GLU A 224 3.86 -19.26 -12.26
C GLU A 224 4.22 -19.82 -10.89
N ALA A 225 5.46 -19.63 -10.44
CA ALA A 225 5.92 -20.12 -9.14
C ALA A 225 5.17 -19.45 -7.98
N MET A 226 4.95 -18.14 -8.06
CA MET A 226 4.20 -17.37 -7.07
C MET A 226 2.72 -17.73 -7.06
N GLY A 227 2.13 -18.02 -8.24
CA GLY A 227 0.75 -18.52 -8.35
C GLY A 227 0.61 -19.91 -7.73
N ARG A 228 1.49 -20.86 -8.08
CA ARG A 228 1.51 -22.20 -7.48
C ARG A 228 1.73 -22.15 -5.96
N SER A 229 2.60 -21.26 -5.49
CA SER A 229 2.84 -21.04 -4.07
C SER A 229 1.55 -20.57 -3.38
N MET A 230 0.87 -19.56 -3.93
CA MET A 230 -0.38 -19.04 -3.37
C MET A 230 -1.48 -20.10 -3.25
N ASP A 231 -1.61 -21.00 -4.23
CA ASP A 231 -2.58 -22.10 -4.20
C ASP A 231 -2.13 -23.27 -3.30
N SER A 232 -0.83 -23.38 -3.05
CA SER A 232 -0.30 -24.47 -2.23
C SER A 232 -0.61 -24.25 -0.75
N ARG A 233 -1.34 -25.18 -0.14
CA ARG A 233 -1.53 -25.23 1.33
C ARG A 233 -0.29 -25.75 2.08
N GLY A 234 0.85 -25.82 1.40
CA GLY A 234 2.13 -26.30 1.96
C GLY A 234 2.83 -25.26 2.84
N HIS A 235 2.32 -24.02 2.87
CA HIS A 235 2.85 -22.95 3.69
C HIS A 235 2.55 -23.16 5.17
N ARG A 236 3.48 -22.72 6.02
CA ARG A 236 3.24 -22.69 7.47
C ARG A 236 2.58 -21.37 7.84
N TYR A 237 1.24 -21.37 7.79
CA TYR A 237 0.43 -20.20 8.10
C TYR A 237 0.51 -19.81 9.58
N ILE A 238 0.80 -18.52 9.82
CA ILE A 238 0.59 -17.85 11.12
C ILE A 238 -0.90 -17.51 11.27
N LEU A 239 -1.46 -17.00 10.17
CA LEU A 239 -2.87 -16.68 10.02
C LEU A 239 -3.41 -17.47 8.83
N GLU A 240 -4.30 -18.42 9.10
CA GLU A 240 -4.98 -19.14 8.02
C GLU A 240 -5.89 -18.16 7.23
N PRO A 241 -6.28 -18.50 5.99
CA PRO A 241 -7.13 -17.64 5.18
C PRO A 241 -8.40 -17.22 5.92
N VAL A 242 -8.50 -15.92 6.21
CA VAL A 242 -9.66 -15.29 6.84
C VAL A 242 -10.38 -14.38 5.85
N CYS A 243 -11.70 -14.33 5.99
CA CYS A 243 -12.53 -13.37 5.28
C CYS A 243 -12.95 -12.26 6.25
N ALA A 244 -12.90 -11.03 5.77
CA ALA A 244 -13.31 -9.85 6.52
C ALA A 244 -14.14 -8.94 5.61
N SER A 245 -15.27 -8.45 6.13
CA SER A 245 -16.04 -7.38 5.49
C SER A 245 -16.05 -6.17 6.41
N ALA A 246 -15.96 -4.98 5.83
CA ALA A 246 -15.94 -3.73 6.57
C ALA A 246 -16.85 -2.71 5.88
N LEU A 247 -17.78 -2.13 6.63
CA LEU A 247 -18.65 -1.08 6.16
C LEU A 247 -18.15 0.27 6.69
N LEU A 248 -17.53 1.05 5.80
CA LEU A 248 -17.05 2.40 6.09
C LEU A 248 -18.16 3.42 5.82
N LYS A 249 -18.61 4.12 6.85
CA LYS A 249 -19.55 5.25 6.75
C LYS A 249 -18.79 6.55 6.98
N ARG A 250 -18.91 7.49 6.03
CA ARG A 250 -18.29 8.81 6.10
C ARG A 250 -19.35 9.90 6.01
N ASN A 251 -19.31 10.82 6.98
CA ASN A 251 -20.10 12.03 6.94
C ASN A 251 -19.41 13.09 6.06
N CYS A 252 -20.04 13.43 4.94
CA CYS A 252 -19.56 14.41 3.96
C CYS A 252 -20.10 15.83 4.22
N SER A 253 -20.61 16.12 5.44
CA SER A 253 -20.97 17.50 5.81
C SER A 253 -19.76 18.42 5.71
N LYS A 254 -19.96 19.53 4.99
CA LYS A 254 -18.97 20.62 4.89
C LYS A 254 -18.77 21.32 6.23
N GLU A 255 -19.78 21.31 7.09
CA GLU A 255 -19.72 21.92 8.40
C GLU A 255 -19.00 21.02 9.42
N PRO A 256 -18.26 21.61 10.37
CA PRO A 256 -17.67 20.86 11.46
C PRO A 256 -18.79 20.20 12.27
N LEU A 257 -18.63 18.91 12.55
CA LEU A 257 -19.60 18.15 13.33
C LEU A 257 -19.60 18.70 14.75
N ARG A 258 -20.72 19.32 15.16
CA ARG A 258 -20.89 19.89 16.51
C ARG A 258 -21.40 18.89 17.53
N SER A 259 -21.77 17.69 17.09
CA SER A 259 -22.26 16.61 17.96
C SER A 259 -21.13 15.65 18.33
N ARG A 260 -21.03 15.33 19.62
CA ARG A 260 -20.08 14.33 20.16
C ARG A 260 -20.48 12.88 19.84
N HIS A 261 -21.72 12.65 19.41
CA HIS A 261 -22.28 11.32 19.18
C HIS A 261 -22.30 10.92 17.70
N THR A 262 -21.93 11.83 16.79
CA THR A 262 -21.87 11.55 15.35
C THR A 262 -20.42 11.68 14.88
N PRO A 263 -19.66 10.58 14.83
CA PRO A 263 -18.30 10.62 14.31
C PRO A 263 -18.30 10.93 12.81
N ARG A 264 -17.22 11.53 12.31
CA ARG A 264 -17.08 11.82 10.87
C ARG A 264 -16.84 10.56 10.04
N ILE A 265 -16.23 9.55 10.65
CA ILE A 265 -15.91 8.27 10.05
C ILE A 265 -16.31 7.20 11.06
N GLU A 266 -17.08 6.22 10.61
CA GLU A 266 -17.53 5.05 11.35
C GLU A 266 -17.18 3.84 10.49
N CYS A 267 -16.62 2.79 11.09
CA CYS A 267 -16.20 1.60 10.37
C CYS A 267 -16.72 0.38 11.13
N ASP A 268 -17.67 -0.34 10.54
CA ASP A 268 -18.20 -1.57 11.10
C ASP A 268 -17.44 -2.73 10.47
N ILE A 269 -16.60 -3.42 11.25
CA ILE A 269 -15.78 -4.54 10.76
C ILE A 269 -16.43 -5.85 11.22
N GLN A 270 -16.74 -6.72 10.26
CA GLN A 270 -17.19 -8.09 10.46
C GLN A 270 -16.05 -9.02 10.03
N LEU A 271 -15.54 -9.79 10.97
CA LEU A 271 -14.49 -10.77 10.73
C LEU A 271 -15.11 -12.16 10.86
N GLU A 272 -14.90 -13.02 9.86
CA GLU A 272 -15.07 -14.44 10.07
C GLU A 272 -14.00 -14.92 11.05
N THR A 273 -14.31 -15.93 11.87
CA THR A 273 -13.43 -16.47 12.93
C THR A 273 -11.96 -16.49 12.49
N ILE A 274 -11.08 -15.95 13.34
CA ILE A 274 -9.65 -15.80 13.07
C ILE A 274 -8.88 -16.98 13.70
N PRO A 275 -8.63 -18.08 12.97
CA PRO A 275 -7.76 -19.14 13.45
C PRO A 275 -6.30 -18.67 13.43
N LEU A 276 -5.80 -18.24 14.59
CA LEU A 276 -4.38 -17.97 14.77
C LEU A 276 -3.67 -19.28 15.14
N LYS A 277 -2.69 -19.69 14.33
CA LYS A 277 -1.83 -20.84 14.59
C LYS A 277 -0.41 -20.35 14.82
N LEU A 278 -0.02 -20.23 16.08
CA LEU A 278 1.37 -20.00 16.44
C LEU A 278 2.13 -21.32 16.35
N SER A 279 2.99 -21.44 15.34
CA SER A 279 3.95 -22.56 15.27
C SER A 279 5.00 -22.43 16.37
N GLN A 280 5.53 -23.56 16.88
CA GLN A 280 6.50 -23.60 17.98
C GLN A 280 7.86 -22.95 17.67
N VAL A 281 8.12 -22.57 16.41
CA VAL A 281 9.30 -21.80 16.01
C VAL A 281 8.86 -20.36 15.74
N PRO A 282 8.99 -19.45 16.72
CA PRO A 282 8.62 -18.06 16.52
C PRO A 282 9.49 -17.43 15.42
N PRO A 283 8.96 -16.47 14.66
CA PRO A 283 9.80 -15.66 13.79
C PRO A 283 10.94 -15.04 14.59
N PRO A 284 12.16 -14.91 14.03
CA PRO A 284 13.26 -14.25 14.72
C PRO A 284 12.81 -12.88 15.24
N CYS A 285 13.14 -12.57 16.50
CA CYS A 285 12.68 -11.37 17.20
C CYS A 285 12.97 -10.06 16.43
N TRP A 286 14.01 -10.06 15.58
CA TRP A 286 14.36 -8.93 14.74
C TRP A 286 13.34 -8.65 13.61
N VAL A 287 12.62 -9.66 13.11
CA VAL A 287 11.58 -9.46 12.08
C VAL A 287 10.31 -8.86 12.69
N LEU A 288 9.94 -9.29 13.89
CA LEU A 288 8.90 -8.62 14.67
C LEU A 288 9.28 -7.16 14.96
N CYS A 289 10.56 -6.91 15.29
CA CYS A 289 11.07 -5.55 15.41
C CYS A 289 10.99 -4.80 14.08
N ALA A 290 11.43 -5.35 12.94
CA ALA A 290 11.41 -4.67 11.64
C ALA A 290 9.98 -4.30 11.18
N VAL A 291 8.99 -5.17 11.41
CA VAL A 291 7.58 -4.89 11.13
C VAL A 291 7.01 -3.85 12.12
N ALA A 292 7.44 -3.88 13.39
CA ALA A 292 7.05 -2.89 14.40
C ALA A 292 7.77 -1.54 14.26
N THR A 293 8.94 -1.51 13.61
CA THR A 293 9.82 -0.33 13.45
C THR A 293 9.66 0.34 12.09
N GLY A 294 8.44 0.42 11.55
CA GLY A 294 8.03 1.45 10.57
C GLY A 294 8.18 2.90 11.09
N ARG A 295 9.10 3.14 12.04
CA ARG A 295 9.68 4.41 12.42
C ARG A 295 11.20 4.28 12.28
N GLY A 296 11.71 4.72 11.13
CA GLY A 296 13.10 5.12 10.98
C GLY A 296 13.38 6.38 11.80
N LEU A 297 13.37 6.28 13.13
CA LEU A 297 13.95 7.28 14.03
C LEU A 297 14.66 6.51 15.15
N GLY A 298 15.98 6.66 15.15
CA GLY A 298 16.94 5.74 15.74
C GLY A 298 16.72 5.38 17.20
N TRP A 299 17.11 4.16 17.53
CA TRP A 299 17.31 3.74 18.92
C TRP A 299 18.67 3.08 19.05
N ARG A 300 19.53 3.73 19.85
CA ARG A 300 20.63 3.06 20.53
C ARG A 300 20.04 1.98 21.41
N SER A 301 20.57 0.77 21.29
CA SER A 301 20.29 -0.33 22.21
C SER A 301 20.67 0.11 23.62
N VAL A 302 19.68 0.26 24.50
CA VAL A 302 19.88 0.26 25.95
C VAL A 302 19.29 -1.04 26.45
N VAL A 303 20.18 -2.00 26.69
CA VAL A 303 19.91 -3.22 27.44
C VAL A 303 19.45 -2.79 28.83
N ALA A 304 18.20 -3.08 29.19
CA ALA A 304 17.67 -2.86 30.53
C ALA A 304 17.62 -4.22 31.26
N GLU A 305 18.68 -4.51 32.01
CA GLU A 305 18.62 -5.45 33.13
C GLU A 305 17.73 -4.87 34.23
N GLY A 306 16.94 -5.74 34.84
CA GLY A 306 15.86 -5.35 35.74
C GLY A 306 16.32 -4.71 37.05
N SER A 307 15.56 -3.73 37.52
CA SER A 307 15.32 -3.51 38.95
C SER A 307 14.06 -2.67 39.14
N ARG A 308 13.18 -3.10 40.03
CA ARG A 308 11.95 -2.41 40.48
C ARG A 308 12.27 -1.00 40.96
N PHE A 309 11.41 -0.01 40.67
CA PHE A 309 11.13 1.08 41.61
C PHE A 309 9.69 1.59 41.47
N SER A 310 9.05 1.77 42.63
CA SER A 310 7.70 2.30 42.84
C SER A 310 7.66 3.82 42.68
N ALA A 311 6.65 4.35 41.99
CA ALA A 311 6.39 5.79 41.93
C ALA A 311 5.28 6.18 42.93
N ALA A 312 5.62 7.03 43.91
CA ALA A 312 4.67 7.80 44.70
C ALA A 312 4.47 9.20 44.07
N PRO A 313 3.30 9.85 44.23
CA PRO A 313 2.99 11.11 43.55
C PRO A 313 3.52 12.33 44.33
N PRO A 314 3.96 13.41 43.68
CA PRO A 314 4.27 14.66 44.35
C PRO A 314 3.04 15.59 44.32
N TRP A 315 2.45 15.87 45.47
CA TRP A 315 1.63 17.06 45.67
C TRP A 315 2.23 17.90 46.80
N GLY A 316 2.39 19.19 46.54
CA GLY A 316 2.32 20.24 47.54
C GLY A 316 3.62 20.99 47.82
N ALA A 317 3.65 22.27 47.46
CA ALA A 317 3.69 23.33 48.47
C ALA A 317 3.31 24.68 47.82
N ARG A 318 2.21 25.26 48.29
CA ARG A 318 2.05 26.72 48.32
C ARG A 318 2.77 27.24 49.56
N ALA A 319 3.53 28.30 49.40
CA ALA A 319 3.56 29.46 50.30
C ALA A 319 3.78 30.68 49.40
#